data_AF-A0A428XSY3-F1
#
_entry.id   AF-A0A428XSY3-F1
#
_cell.length_a   1.000
_cell.length_b   1.000
_cell.length_c   1.000
_cell.angle_alpha   90.00
_cell.angle_beta   90.00
_cell.angle_gamma   90.00
#
_symmetry.space_group_name_H-M   'P 1'
#
loop_
_entity.id
_entity.type
_entity.pdbx_description
1 polymer ?
#
loop_
_entity_poly.entity_id
_entity_poly.type
_entity_poly.pdbx_seq_one_letter_code
_entity_poly.pdbx_strand_id
1 'polypeptide(L)'
;MDVEELARLVDEVPGTEVSIETGVLVARVPAIGDAVRLAAGDVLNHDLILAPDGRPGVELGVRRGHEELPLIITVDDVVFMPAYAADMLEKGAEMTVPSMPNLIAYSEMHRDVRALGRAIDDPHLELEPEILAATLLVHRCFLAGAVRVGLWPVRVAAWWEYTWARVGAGLPVGPFRPDPEWDRLMAAVTEARRHAAAVEETEAGAVP
;
A
#
# COMPACT_ATOMS: atom_id res chain seq x y z
N MET A 1 -7.44 19.70 15.34
CA MET A 1 -8.58 19.19 14.55
C MET A 1 -9.21 18.05 15.32
N ASP A 2 -10.52 18.04 15.48
CA ASP A 2 -11.25 16.88 16.01
C ASP A 2 -11.63 15.91 14.87
N VAL A 3 -12.16 14.73 15.21
CA VAL A 3 -12.43 13.68 14.20
C VAL A 3 -13.62 14.04 13.31
N GLU A 4 -14.59 14.79 13.83
CA GLU A 4 -15.74 15.29 13.08
C GLU A 4 -15.34 16.39 12.07
N GLU A 5 -14.41 17.26 12.43
CA GLU A 5 -13.82 18.26 11.54
C GLU A 5 -13.02 17.60 10.42
N LEU A 6 -12.18 16.62 10.75
CA LEU A 6 -11.46 15.83 9.76
C LEU A 6 -12.41 15.09 8.81
N ALA A 7 -13.50 14.51 9.35
CA ALA A 7 -14.50 13.84 8.55
C ALA A 7 -15.17 14.79 7.55
N ARG A 8 -15.60 15.97 8.00
CA ARG A 8 -16.18 16.98 7.11
C ARG A 8 -15.22 17.41 6.01
N LEU A 9 -13.95 17.61 6.35
CA LEU A 9 -12.92 17.98 5.38
C LEU A 9 -12.76 16.92 4.28
N VAL A 10 -12.64 15.64 4.66
CA VAL A 10 -12.46 14.55 3.68
C VAL A 10 -13.74 14.29 2.87
N ASP A 11 -14.91 14.53 3.45
CA ASP A 11 -16.22 14.41 2.78
C ASP A 11 -16.40 15.45 1.64
N GLU A 12 -15.58 16.51 1.60
CA GLU A 12 -15.53 17.45 0.47
C GLU A 12 -14.92 16.84 -0.80
N VAL A 13 -14.20 15.71 -0.70
CA VAL A 13 -13.65 15.00 -1.85
C VAL A 13 -14.73 14.08 -2.44
N PRO A 14 -15.31 14.41 -3.61
CA PRO A 14 -16.42 13.66 -4.19
C PRO A 14 -16.08 12.19 -4.39
N GLY A 15 -17.02 11.31 -4.05
CA GLY A 15 -16.86 9.86 -4.22
C GLY A 15 -16.11 9.15 -3.09
N THR A 16 -15.52 9.90 -2.15
CA THR A 16 -14.99 9.31 -0.91
C THR A 16 -16.14 8.98 0.04
N GLU A 17 -16.15 7.77 0.58
CA GLU A 17 -17.10 7.35 1.59
C GLU A 17 -16.48 7.53 2.98
N VAL A 18 -16.98 8.50 3.73
CA VAL A 18 -16.43 8.85 5.05
C VAL A 18 -17.26 8.25 6.18
N SER A 19 -16.59 7.63 7.14
CA SER A 19 -17.18 7.14 8.39
C SER A 19 -16.23 7.32 9.57
N ILE A 20 -16.75 7.22 10.80
CA ILE A 20 -15.95 7.25 12.02
C ILE A 20 -16.12 5.92 12.74
N GLU A 21 -15.03 5.19 12.92
CA GLU A 21 -14.99 3.90 13.60
C GLU A 21 -14.07 3.98 14.81
N THR A 22 -14.61 3.75 16.01
CA THR A 22 -13.81 3.74 17.26
C THR A 22 -12.98 5.03 17.44
N GLY A 23 -13.51 6.19 17.05
CA GLY A 23 -12.83 7.48 17.15
C GLY A 23 -11.75 7.73 16.08
N VAL A 24 -11.69 6.89 15.05
CA VAL A 24 -10.77 7.02 13.91
C VAL A 24 -11.60 7.31 12.66
N LEU A 25 -11.15 8.27 11.84
CA LEU A 25 -11.71 8.50 10.51
C LEU A 25 -11.40 7.30 9.61
N VAL A 26 -12.40 6.79 8.91
CA VAL A 26 -12.25 5.82 7.84
C VAL A 26 -12.75 6.45 6.55
N ALA A 27 -11.81 6.76 5.66
CA ALA A 27 -12.07 7.34 4.34
C ALA A 27 -11.88 6.25 3.28
N ARG A 28 -12.99 5.68 2.81
CA ARG A 28 -12.98 4.64 1.77
C ARG A 28 -13.01 5.30 0.40
N VAL A 29 -12.12 4.86 -0.48
CA VAL A 29 -12.05 5.29 -1.88
C VAL A 29 -12.49 4.11 -2.76
N PRO A 30 -13.74 4.10 -3.26
CA PRO A 30 -14.30 2.95 -3.96
C PRO A 30 -13.50 2.53 -5.20
N ALA A 31 -12.93 3.49 -5.93
CA ALA A 31 -12.18 3.25 -7.15
C ALA A 31 -10.96 2.34 -6.93
N ILE A 32 -10.25 2.51 -5.80
CA ILE A 32 -9.15 1.61 -5.42
C ILE A 32 -9.63 0.42 -4.59
N GLY A 33 -10.84 0.47 -4.02
CA GLY A 33 -11.41 -0.59 -3.18
C GLY A 33 -10.65 -0.77 -1.86
N ASP A 34 -10.15 0.32 -1.30
CA ASP A 34 -9.44 0.35 -0.02
C ASP A 34 -9.86 1.59 0.78
N ALA A 35 -9.43 1.69 2.03
CA ALA A 35 -9.73 2.81 2.91
C ALA A 35 -8.50 3.25 3.70
N VAL A 36 -8.38 4.56 3.87
CA VAL A 36 -7.41 5.15 4.79
C VAL A 36 -8.05 5.26 6.17
N ARG A 37 -7.31 4.84 7.20
CA ARG A 37 -7.69 5.00 8.61
C ARG A 37 -6.83 6.06 9.28
N LEU A 38 -7.42 7.14 9.75
CA LEU A 38 -6.72 8.30 10.32
C LEU A 38 -7.22 8.67 11.71
N ALA A 39 -6.30 8.70 12.68
CA ALA A 39 -6.58 9.32 13.97
C ALA A 39 -6.46 10.85 13.81
N ALA A 40 -7.47 11.61 14.24
CA ALA A 40 -7.45 13.07 14.11
C ALA A 40 -6.24 13.73 14.80
N GLY A 41 -5.78 13.15 15.92
CA GLY A 41 -4.59 13.61 16.63
C GLY A 41 -3.27 13.41 15.87
N ASP A 42 -3.27 12.62 14.80
CA ASP A 42 -2.10 12.43 13.93
C ASP A 42 -2.09 13.36 12.72
N VAL A 43 -3.18 14.08 12.44
CA VAL A 43 -3.23 15.06 11.34
C VAL A 43 -2.67 16.39 11.83
N LEU A 44 -1.57 16.83 11.22
CA LEU A 44 -0.82 18.03 11.61
C LEU A 44 -1.26 19.29 10.87
N ASN A 45 -1.50 19.16 9.56
CA ASN A 45 -1.97 20.20 8.67
C ASN A 45 -2.84 19.59 7.58
N HIS A 46 -3.52 20.45 6.82
CA HIS A 46 -4.31 20.05 5.68
C HIS A 46 -4.42 21.20 4.67
N ASP A 47 -4.53 20.84 3.40
CA ASP A 47 -4.80 21.76 2.31
C ASP A 47 -5.79 21.13 1.32
N LEU A 48 -6.75 21.94 0.85
CA LEU A 48 -7.59 21.56 -0.29
C LEU A 48 -6.82 21.79 -1.57
N ILE A 49 -6.73 20.76 -2.41
CA ILE A 49 -5.93 20.78 -3.62
C ILE A 49 -6.77 20.43 -4.84
N LEU A 50 -6.22 20.72 -6.02
CA LEU A 50 -6.72 20.20 -7.29
C LEU A 50 -5.67 19.26 -7.86
N ALA A 51 -6.08 18.04 -8.18
CA ALA A 51 -5.27 17.12 -8.95
C ALA A 51 -4.96 17.71 -10.34
N PRO A 52 -3.92 17.23 -11.05
CA PRO A 52 -3.54 17.76 -12.37
C PRO A 52 -4.66 17.75 -13.42
N ASP A 53 -5.64 16.85 -13.26
CA ASP A 53 -6.82 16.75 -14.12
C ASP A 53 -7.97 17.70 -13.72
N GLY A 54 -7.75 18.54 -12.71
CA GLY A 54 -8.70 19.53 -12.19
C GLY A 54 -9.72 18.97 -11.19
N ARG A 55 -9.63 17.68 -10.81
CA ARG A 55 -10.52 17.11 -9.78
C ARG A 55 -10.06 17.50 -8.38
N PRO A 56 -11.01 17.71 -7.45
CA PRO A 56 -10.67 18.05 -6.07
C PRO A 56 -9.98 16.89 -5.34
N GLY A 57 -9.15 17.27 -4.38
CA GLY A 57 -8.54 16.37 -3.40
C GLY A 57 -8.20 17.11 -2.12
N VAL A 58 -7.75 16.37 -1.12
CA VAL A 58 -7.22 16.91 0.13
C VAL A 58 -5.83 16.36 0.37
N GLU A 59 -4.89 17.25 0.70
CA GLU A 59 -3.56 16.90 1.19
C GLU A 59 -3.54 17.02 2.71
N LEU A 60 -2.99 16.03 3.39
CA LEU A 60 -2.89 15.91 4.83
C LEU A 60 -1.43 15.61 5.22
N GLY A 61 -0.89 16.36 6.17
CA GLY A 61 0.36 16.00 6.85
C GLY A 61 0.05 15.04 8.00
N VAL A 62 0.51 13.79 7.89
CA VAL A 62 0.25 12.72 8.86
C VAL A 62 1.49 12.45 9.71
N ARG A 63 1.37 12.64 11.03
CA ARG A 63 2.43 12.36 11.99
C ARG A 63 2.66 10.86 12.15
N ARG A 64 3.89 10.41 11.94
CA ARG A 64 4.36 9.05 12.27
C ARG A 64 5.71 9.12 12.96
N GLY A 65 5.71 8.87 14.27
CA GLY A 65 6.90 9.07 15.10
C GLY A 65 7.32 10.54 15.09
N HIS A 66 8.51 10.81 14.54
CA HIS A 66 9.09 12.15 14.40
C HIS A 66 8.94 12.73 12.99
N GLU A 67 8.28 12.01 12.07
CA GLU A 67 8.11 12.42 10.68
C GLU A 67 6.68 12.92 10.41
N GLU A 68 6.58 13.85 9.47
CA GLU A 68 5.35 14.27 8.83
C GLU A 68 5.32 13.65 7.42
N LEU A 69 4.34 12.79 7.17
CA LEU A 69 4.18 12.07 5.90
C LEU A 69 3.03 12.69 5.11
N PRO A 70 3.24 13.03 3.83
CA PRO A 70 2.16 13.49 2.99
C PRO A 70 1.20 12.35 2.69
N LEU A 71 -0.09 12.64 2.82
CA LEU A 71 -1.20 11.80 2.40
C LEU A 71 -2.15 12.65 1.58
N ILE A 72 -2.37 12.27 0.33
CA ILE A 72 -3.31 12.96 -0.54
C ILE A 72 -4.45 12.00 -0.87
N ILE A 73 -5.69 12.43 -0.64
CA ILE A 73 -6.90 11.69 -1.01
C ILE A 73 -7.54 12.43 -2.18
N THR A 74 -7.70 11.74 -3.31
CA THR A 74 -8.41 12.24 -4.49
C THR A 74 -9.72 11.48 -4.67
N VAL A 75 -10.51 11.90 -5.66
CA VAL A 75 -11.78 11.24 -6.04
C VAL A 75 -11.63 9.74 -6.29
N ASP A 76 -10.50 9.31 -6.83
CA ASP A 76 -10.28 7.94 -7.29
C ASP A 76 -9.01 7.27 -6.78
N ASP A 77 -8.21 7.94 -5.96
CA ASP A 77 -6.93 7.41 -5.51
C ASP A 77 -6.49 7.97 -4.16
N VAL A 78 -5.43 7.36 -3.64
CA VAL A 78 -4.71 7.80 -2.46
C VAL A 78 -3.23 7.85 -2.81
N VAL A 79 -2.59 9.00 -2.64
CA VAL A 79 -1.17 9.21 -2.94
C VAL A 79 -0.40 9.39 -1.64
N PHE A 80 0.74 8.73 -1.53
CA PHE A 80 1.55 8.72 -0.32
C PHE A 80 3.05 8.58 -0.63
N MET A 81 3.88 8.89 0.36
CA MET A 81 5.33 8.70 0.27
C MET A 81 5.72 7.23 0.57
N PRO A 82 6.47 6.55 -0.32
CA PRO A 82 7.07 5.25 -0.03
C PRO A 82 7.97 5.28 1.21
N ALA A 83 8.11 4.15 1.91
CA ALA A 83 9.16 4.01 2.92
C ALA A 83 10.55 4.04 2.28
N TYR A 84 11.57 4.45 3.05
CA TYR A 84 12.94 4.46 2.53
C TYR A 84 13.48 3.03 2.40
N ALA A 85 14.13 2.73 1.29
CA ALA A 85 14.79 1.44 1.05
C ALA A 85 15.81 1.10 2.16
N ALA A 86 16.53 2.10 2.65
CA ALA A 86 17.49 1.95 3.75
C ALA A 86 16.86 1.49 5.07
N ASP A 87 15.56 1.73 5.27
CA ASP A 87 14.83 1.31 6.47
C ASP A 87 14.26 -0.10 6.36
N MET A 88 14.30 -0.73 5.17
CA MET A 88 13.75 -2.06 4.94
C MET A 88 14.76 -3.19 5.19
N LEU A 89 16.05 -2.93 4.97
CA LEU A 89 17.11 -3.95 5.05
C LEU A 89 17.89 -3.86 6.36
N GLU A 90 18.39 -4.99 6.86
CA GLU A 90 19.23 -4.99 8.06
C GLU A 90 20.46 -4.10 7.90
N LYS A 91 20.96 -3.59 9.03
CA LYS A 91 22.13 -2.71 9.02
C LYS A 91 23.33 -3.39 8.36
N GLY A 92 23.87 -2.79 7.30
CA GLY A 92 25.01 -3.29 6.56
C GLY A 92 24.64 -4.11 5.32
N ALA A 93 23.35 -4.43 5.11
CA ALA A 93 22.87 -4.86 3.81
C ALA A 93 22.72 -3.63 2.90
N GLU A 94 23.36 -3.67 1.73
CA GLU A 94 23.28 -2.61 0.73
C GLU A 94 22.63 -3.17 -0.53
N MET A 95 21.71 -2.40 -1.09
CA MET A 95 21.19 -2.65 -2.43
C MET A 95 20.94 -1.32 -3.13
N THR A 96 21.41 -1.22 -4.37
CA THR A 96 21.13 -0.07 -5.21
C THR A 96 19.73 -0.21 -5.77
N VAL A 97 18.87 0.74 -5.41
CA VAL A 97 17.53 0.84 -5.96
C VAL A 97 17.53 1.92 -7.04
N PRO A 98 17.18 1.61 -8.29
CA PRO A 98 17.03 2.63 -9.32
C PRO A 98 15.87 3.55 -8.94
N SER A 99 16.12 4.87 -9.02
CA SER A 99 15.19 6.00 -8.76
C SER A 99 13.83 5.62 -8.17
N MET A 100 13.68 5.74 -6.85
CA MET A 100 12.38 5.61 -6.19
C MET A 100 11.58 6.92 -6.32
N PRO A 101 10.28 6.88 -6.65
CA PRO A 101 9.47 8.10 -6.68
C PRO A 101 9.28 8.67 -5.27
N ASN A 102 9.15 10.00 -5.17
CA ASN A 102 8.89 10.67 -3.89
C ASN A 102 7.45 10.45 -3.39
N LEU A 103 6.51 10.28 -4.33
CA LEU A 103 5.10 10.01 -4.09
C LEU A 103 4.64 8.94 -5.06
N ILE A 104 3.73 8.08 -4.62
CA ILE A 104 3.11 7.07 -5.48
C ILE A 104 1.61 6.98 -5.18
N ALA A 105 0.81 6.81 -6.23
CA ALA A 105 -0.61 6.55 -6.08
C ALA A 105 -0.87 5.07 -5.73
N TYR A 106 -1.92 4.79 -4.95
CA TYR A 106 -2.30 3.42 -4.62
C TYR A 106 -2.58 2.61 -5.89
N SER A 107 -3.26 3.21 -6.88
CA SER A 107 -3.54 2.53 -8.15
C SER A 107 -2.27 2.17 -8.92
N GLU A 108 -1.26 3.05 -8.92
CA GLU A 108 0.06 2.82 -9.54
C GLU A 108 0.80 1.70 -8.82
N MET A 109 0.88 1.76 -7.48
CA MET A 109 1.45 0.69 -6.67
C MET A 109 0.78 -0.65 -7.00
N HIS A 110 -0.56 -0.70 -7.01
CA HIS A 110 -1.29 -1.93 -7.30
C HIS A 110 -1.00 -2.45 -8.72
N ARG A 111 -1.03 -1.57 -9.72
CA ARG A 111 -0.73 -1.92 -11.12
C ARG A 111 0.66 -2.51 -11.25
N ASP A 112 1.68 -1.86 -10.67
CA ASP A 112 3.08 -2.21 -10.87
C ASP A 112 3.43 -3.52 -10.14
N VAL A 113 2.98 -3.68 -8.90
CA VAL A 113 3.16 -4.92 -8.12
C VAL A 113 2.47 -6.11 -8.81
N ARG A 114 1.24 -5.90 -9.30
CA ARG A 114 0.49 -6.93 -10.03
C ARG A 114 1.13 -7.26 -11.38
N ALA A 115 1.65 -6.27 -12.10
CA ALA A 115 2.29 -6.48 -13.39
C ALA A 115 3.51 -7.40 -13.25
N LEU A 116 4.36 -7.16 -12.24
CA LEU A 116 5.48 -8.04 -11.94
C LEU A 116 5.03 -9.44 -11.54
N GLY A 117 4.03 -9.54 -10.65
CA GLY A 117 3.51 -10.84 -10.22
C GLY A 117 2.91 -11.67 -11.35
N ARG A 118 2.38 -11.04 -12.40
CA ARG A 118 1.95 -11.72 -13.63
C ARG A 118 3.11 -12.11 -14.53
N ALA A 119 4.12 -11.25 -14.64
CA ALA A 119 5.28 -11.50 -15.48
C ALA A 119 6.09 -12.71 -14.99
N ILE A 120 6.15 -12.94 -13.67
CA ILE A 120 7.01 -13.99 -13.09
C ILE A 120 6.63 -15.42 -13.48
N ASP A 121 5.41 -15.64 -13.97
CA ASP A 121 4.97 -16.95 -14.47
C ASP A 121 5.28 -17.14 -15.97
N ASP A 122 5.80 -16.11 -16.67
CA ASP A 122 6.22 -16.22 -18.06
C ASP A 122 7.57 -16.96 -18.16
N PRO A 123 7.62 -18.16 -18.78
CA PRO A 123 8.86 -18.93 -18.92
C PRO A 123 9.91 -18.24 -19.82
N HIS A 124 9.53 -17.19 -20.54
CA HIS A 124 10.41 -16.40 -21.40
C HIS A 124 10.82 -15.07 -20.77
N LEU A 125 10.48 -14.82 -19.50
CA LEU A 125 10.89 -13.62 -18.80
C LEU A 125 12.41 -13.61 -18.59
N GLU A 126 13.10 -12.72 -19.29
CA GLU A 126 14.51 -12.42 -19.06
C GLU A 126 14.61 -11.16 -18.19
N LEU A 127 14.79 -11.35 -16.87
CA LEU A 127 15.10 -10.26 -15.93
C LEU A 127 16.39 -10.57 -15.19
N GLU A 128 17.29 -9.60 -15.13
CA GLU A 128 18.48 -9.68 -14.30
C GLU A 128 18.07 -9.81 -12.81
N PRO A 129 18.65 -10.75 -12.05
CA PRO A 129 18.32 -10.96 -10.63
C PRO A 129 18.44 -9.69 -9.78
N GLU A 130 19.41 -8.83 -10.08
CA GLU A 130 19.64 -7.55 -9.41
C GLU A 130 18.48 -6.58 -9.65
N ILE A 131 17.97 -6.51 -10.88
CA ILE A 131 16.81 -5.68 -11.22
C ILE A 131 15.59 -6.21 -10.49
N LEU A 132 15.36 -7.53 -10.52
CA LEU A 132 14.21 -8.15 -9.86
C LEU A 132 14.25 -7.97 -8.33
N ALA A 133 15.42 -8.11 -7.72
CA ALA A 133 15.65 -7.84 -6.30
C ALA A 133 15.33 -6.37 -5.95
N ALA A 134 15.87 -5.43 -6.73
CA ALA A 134 15.65 -4.00 -6.54
C ALA A 134 14.16 -3.63 -6.68
N THR A 135 13.48 -4.15 -7.70
CA THR A 135 12.04 -3.93 -7.91
C THR A 135 11.21 -4.50 -6.75
N LEU A 136 11.52 -5.69 -6.24
CA LEU A 136 10.81 -6.27 -5.10
C LEU A 136 11.02 -5.46 -3.81
N LEU A 137 12.22 -4.91 -3.59
CA LEU A 137 12.45 -3.97 -2.48
C LEU A 137 11.63 -2.69 -2.66
N VAL A 138 11.61 -2.09 -3.85
CA VAL A 138 10.78 -0.90 -4.13
C VAL A 138 9.31 -1.17 -3.84
N HIS A 139 8.78 -2.30 -4.30
CA HIS A 139 7.40 -2.68 -4.02
C HIS A 139 7.13 -2.87 -2.53
N ARG A 140 8.10 -3.41 -1.76
CA ARG A 140 8.00 -3.48 -0.31
C ARG A 140 7.97 -2.09 0.32
N CYS A 141 8.79 -1.15 -0.17
CA CYS A 141 8.77 0.26 0.24
C CYS A 141 7.42 0.91 -0.01
N PHE A 142 6.77 0.63 -1.14
CA PHE A 142 5.41 1.13 -1.43
C PHE A 142 4.39 0.61 -0.40
N LEU A 143 4.38 -0.71 -0.16
CA LEU A 143 3.48 -1.32 0.81
C LEU A 143 3.70 -0.80 2.22
N ALA A 144 4.96 -0.65 2.65
CA ALA A 144 5.31 -0.08 3.94
C ALA A 144 4.88 1.40 4.04
N GLY A 145 5.06 2.19 2.97
CA GLY A 145 4.57 3.56 2.89
C GLY A 145 3.05 3.66 3.06
N ALA A 146 2.30 2.79 2.35
CA ALA A 146 0.85 2.71 2.44
C ALA A 146 0.39 2.41 3.88
N VAL A 147 0.99 1.40 4.52
CA VAL A 147 0.68 1.05 5.92
C VAL A 147 0.98 2.21 6.86
N ARG A 148 2.10 2.91 6.66
CA ARG A 148 2.48 4.07 7.48
C ARG A 148 1.45 5.18 7.39
N VAL A 149 0.77 5.41 6.27
CA VAL A 149 -0.26 6.44 6.17
C VAL A 149 -1.68 5.96 6.54
N GLY A 150 -1.82 4.71 6.98
CA GLY A 150 -3.09 4.17 7.47
C GLY A 150 -3.91 3.39 6.44
N LEU A 151 -3.33 3.05 5.28
CA LEU A 151 -3.91 2.06 4.36
C LEU A 151 -3.63 0.64 4.84
N TRP A 152 -4.39 -0.35 4.34
CA TRP A 152 -4.13 -1.76 4.63
C TRP A 152 -4.20 -2.62 3.35
N PRO A 153 -3.18 -2.53 2.46
CA PRO A 153 -3.24 -2.95 1.06
C PRO A 153 -3.12 -4.47 0.87
N VAL A 154 -3.99 -5.27 1.50
CA VAL A 154 -3.92 -6.75 1.51
C VAL A 154 -3.87 -7.35 0.10
N ARG A 155 -4.67 -6.82 -0.84
CA ARG A 155 -4.70 -7.33 -2.22
C ARG A 155 -3.39 -7.09 -2.97
N VAL A 156 -2.73 -5.97 -2.73
CA VAL A 156 -1.45 -5.63 -3.36
C VAL A 156 -0.32 -6.44 -2.70
N ALA A 157 -0.36 -6.54 -1.37
CA ALA A 157 0.58 -7.37 -0.60
C ALA A 157 0.52 -8.85 -1.02
N ALA A 158 -0.66 -9.37 -1.38
CA ALA A 158 -0.80 -10.72 -1.90
C ALA A 158 -0.06 -10.97 -3.22
N TRP A 159 0.04 -9.97 -4.11
CA TRP A 159 0.84 -10.06 -5.34
C TRP A 159 2.33 -9.98 -5.06
N TRP A 160 2.74 -9.15 -4.10
CA TRP A 160 4.13 -9.09 -3.66
C TRP A 160 4.58 -10.43 -3.08
N GLU A 161 3.80 -10.98 -2.15
CA GLU A 161 4.08 -12.28 -1.52
C GLU A 161 4.12 -13.40 -2.56
N TYR A 162 3.18 -13.39 -3.51
CA TYR A 162 3.12 -14.36 -4.60
C TYR A 162 4.42 -14.39 -5.42
N THR A 163 4.94 -13.20 -5.74
CA THR A 163 6.18 -13.03 -6.48
C THR A 163 7.37 -13.48 -5.62
N TRP A 164 7.45 -12.97 -4.39
CA TRP A 164 8.53 -13.29 -3.45
C TRP A 164 8.65 -14.79 -3.18
N ALA A 165 7.54 -15.49 -2.98
CA ALA A 165 7.53 -16.93 -2.72
C ALA A 165 8.09 -17.77 -3.89
N ARG A 166 8.03 -17.25 -5.12
CA ARG A 166 8.54 -17.95 -6.33
C ARG A 166 10.02 -17.70 -6.57
N VAL A 167 10.47 -16.47 -6.38
CA VAL A 167 11.82 -16.07 -6.81
C VAL A 167 12.74 -15.60 -5.69
N GLY A 168 12.19 -15.24 -4.53
CA GLY A 168 12.91 -14.55 -3.46
C GLY A 168 14.13 -15.28 -2.93
N ALA A 169 14.10 -16.62 -2.90
CA ALA A 169 15.22 -17.43 -2.41
C ALA A 169 16.51 -17.30 -3.25
N GLY A 170 16.41 -16.91 -4.52
CA GLY A 170 17.54 -16.78 -5.44
C GLY A 170 18.03 -15.35 -5.67
N LEU A 171 17.41 -14.37 -5.04
CA LEU A 171 17.67 -12.96 -5.32
C LEU A 171 18.79 -12.39 -4.44
N PRO A 172 19.64 -11.49 -4.99
CA PRO A 172 20.72 -10.84 -4.25
C PRO A 172 20.18 -9.68 -3.38
N VAL A 173 19.22 -9.96 -2.51
CA VAL A 173 18.67 -8.98 -1.55
C VAL A 173 19.11 -9.35 -0.14
N GLY A 174 19.59 -8.36 0.61
CA GLY A 174 19.92 -8.56 2.02
C GLY A 174 18.69 -8.92 2.85
N PRO A 175 18.88 -9.40 4.09
CA PRO A 175 17.76 -9.71 4.97
C PRO A 175 16.92 -8.46 5.26
N PHE A 176 15.60 -8.62 5.22
CA PHE A 176 14.68 -7.56 5.64
C PHE A 176 14.71 -7.43 7.16
N ARG A 177 14.58 -6.19 7.64
CA ARG A 177 14.43 -5.92 9.08
C ARG A 177 13.12 -6.52 9.60
N PRO A 178 13.10 -6.97 10.87
CA PRO A 178 11.86 -7.30 11.54
C PRO A 178 10.90 -6.11 11.53
N ASP A 179 9.67 -6.35 11.10
CA ASP A 179 8.61 -5.35 11.00
C ASP A 179 7.27 -5.97 11.44
N PRO A 180 6.79 -5.69 12.66
CA PRO A 180 5.53 -6.24 13.16
C PRO A 180 4.28 -5.80 12.38
N GLU A 181 4.32 -4.67 11.67
CA GLU A 181 3.22 -4.27 10.79
C GLU A 181 3.24 -5.11 9.51
N TRP A 182 4.42 -5.35 8.96
CA TRP A 182 4.59 -6.27 7.83
C TRP A 182 4.09 -7.68 8.16
N ASP A 183 4.45 -8.22 9.32
CA ASP A 183 4.02 -9.56 9.75
C ASP A 183 2.49 -9.64 9.86
N ARG A 184 1.85 -8.59 10.39
CA ARG A 184 0.38 -8.49 10.42
C ARG A 184 -0.24 -8.39 9.04
N LEU A 185 0.37 -7.65 8.12
CA LEU A 185 -0.08 -7.57 6.74
C LEU A 185 0.01 -8.93 6.04
N MET A 186 1.11 -9.68 6.22
CA MET A 186 1.27 -11.03 5.67
C MET A 186 0.30 -12.04 6.29
N ALA A 187 -0.02 -11.90 7.58
CA ALA A 187 -1.07 -12.69 8.22
C ALA A 187 -2.45 -12.39 7.60
N ALA A 188 -2.76 -11.12 7.33
CA ALA A 188 -4.00 -10.73 6.64
C ALA A 188 -4.07 -11.26 5.19
N VAL A 189 -2.93 -11.28 4.47
CA VAL A 189 -2.83 -11.93 3.15
C VAL A 189 -3.15 -13.42 3.24
N THR A 190 -2.56 -14.11 4.22
CA THR A 190 -2.80 -15.53 4.45
C THR A 190 -4.27 -15.81 4.72
N GLU A 191 -4.90 -14.99 5.57
CA GLU A 191 -6.31 -15.15 5.92
C GLU A 191 -7.23 -14.87 4.73
N ALA A 192 -6.96 -13.81 3.95
CA ALA A 192 -7.72 -13.50 2.75
C ALA A 192 -7.68 -14.64 1.72
N ARG A 193 -6.53 -15.31 1.57
CA ARG A 193 -6.40 -16.48 0.68
C ARG A 193 -7.20 -17.68 1.17
N ARG A 194 -7.26 -17.93 2.48
CA ARG A 194 -8.11 -18.99 3.05
C ARG A 194 -9.58 -18.76 2.75
N HIS A 195 -10.05 -17.52 2.93
CA HIS A 195 -11.43 -17.16 2.60
C HIS A 195 -11.74 -17.33 1.11
N ALA A 196 -10.84 -16.93 0.21
CA ALA A 196 -11.02 -17.11 -1.22
C ALA A 196 -11.14 -18.60 -1.60
N ALA A 197 -10.27 -19.46 -1.07
CA ALA A 197 -10.32 -20.91 -1.32
C ALA A 197 -11.61 -21.55 -0.78
N ALA A 198 -12.08 -21.14 0.40
CA ALA A 198 -13.32 -21.65 0.98
C ALA A 198 -14.58 -21.27 0.17
N VAL A 199 -14.58 -20.06 -0.44
CA VAL A 199 -15.65 -19.63 -1.35
C VAL A 199 -15.64 -20.48 -2.62
N GLU A 200 -14.48 -20.71 -3.23
CA GLU A 200 -14.34 -21.55 -4.43
C GLU A 200 -14.79 -23.01 -4.18
N GLU A 201 -14.46 -23.60 -3.02
CA GLU A 201 -14.91 -24.94 -2.64
C GLU A 201 -16.44 -25.02 -2.43
N THR A 202 -17.02 -23.96 -1.87
CA THR A 202 -18.48 -23.87 -1.66
C THR A 202 -19.23 -23.73 -3.00
N GLU A 203 -18.68 -22.96 -3.93
CA GLU A 203 -19.23 -22.81 -5.29
C GLU A 203 -19.06 -24.08 -6.13
N ALA A 204 -17.91 -24.77 -6.01
CA ALA A 204 -17.67 -26.04 -6.70
C ALA A 204 -18.51 -27.21 -6.17
N GLY A 205 -18.84 -27.21 -4.87
CA GLY A 205 -19.71 -28.20 -4.24
C GLY A 205 -21.21 -27.97 -4.44
N ALA A 206 -21.61 -26.82 -5.00
CA ALA A 206 -23.01 -26.44 -5.23
C ALA A 206 -23.53 -26.80 -6.64
N VAL A 207 -22.81 -27.60 -7.42
CA VAL A 207 -23.26 -28.10 -8.72
C VAL A 207 -24.08 -29.39 -8.53
N PRO A 208 -25.41 -29.39 -8.77
CA PRO A 208 -26.25 -30.59 -8.72
C PRO A 208 -26.01 -31.54 -9.90
#